data_AF-A0A9X5UBQ7-F1
#
_entry.id   AF-A0A9X5UBQ7-F1
#
_cell.length_a   1.000
_cell.length_b   1.000
_cell.length_c   1.000
_cell.angle_alpha   90.00
_cell.angle_beta   90.00
_cell.angle_gamma   90.00
#
_symmetry.space_group_name_H-M   'P 1'
#
loop_
_entity.id
_entity.type
_entity.pdbx_description
1 polymer ?
#
loop_
_entity_poly.entity_id
_entity_poly.type
_entity_poly.pdbx_seq_one_letter_code
_entity_poly.pdbx_strand_id
1 'polypeptide(L)' 'MFDRGHLDHLALTAASPEAFRAARDRLVARGMSDGTVEDLGAFHSFWFRDPDGMRGELTLITDPELRDIHEPRPLVAG' A
#
# COMPACT_ATOMS: atom_id res chain seq x y z
N MET A 1 -4.74 -17.99 26.66
CA MET A 1 -3.45 -17.27 26.61
C MET A 1 -3.25 -16.88 25.16
N PHE A 2 -3.23 -15.60 24.82
CA PHE A 2 -2.91 -15.18 23.45
C PHE A 2 -1.39 -15.24 23.31
N ASP A 3 -0.89 -16.14 22.47
CA ASP A 3 0.51 -16.10 22.05
C ASP A 3 0.76 -14.81 21.27
N ARG A 4 2.00 -14.31 21.31
CA ARG A 4 2.39 -13.19 20.45
C ARG A 4 2.25 -13.62 18.99
N GLY A 5 1.36 -12.95 18.25
CA GLY A 5 1.20 -13.14 16.81
C GLY A 5 2.41 -12.66 16.01
N HIS A 6 2.49 -13.10 14.75
CA HIS A 6 3.49 -12.60 13.80
C HIS A 6 3.13 -11.19 13.33
N LEU A 7 4.14 -10.38 13.00
CA LEU A 7 3.92 -9.17 12.20
C LEU A 7 3.59 -9.64 10.77
N ASP A 8 2.44 -9.24 10.24
CA ASP A 8 2.02 -9.63 8.88
C ASP A 8 2.81 -8.85 7.81
N HIS A 9 2.93 -7.53 7.96
CA HIS A 9 3.64 -6.65 7.02
C HIS A 9 3.99 -5.29 7.66
N LEU A 10 4.69 -4.46 6.89
CA LEU A 10 4.92 -3.05 7.18
C LEU A 10 4.36 -2.18 6.06
N ALA A 11 3.68 -1.10 6.43
CA ALA A 11 3.19 -0.08 5.51
C ALA A 11 4.12 1.15 5.54
N LEU A 12 4.53 1.63 4.37
CA LEU A 12 5.39 2.81 4.20
C LEU A 12 4.63 3.92 3.51
N THR A 13 4.53 5.09 4.15
CA THR A 13 3.86 6.25 3.56
C THR A 13 4.73 6.93 2.52
N ALA A 14 4.18 7.16 1.34
CA ALA A 14 4.78 7.96 0.29
C ALA A 14 4.83 9.44 0.70
N ALA A 15 5.92 10.12 0.37
CA ALA A 15 6.08 11.55 0.63
C ALA A 15 5.15 12.43 -0.23
N SER A 16 4.72 11.94 -1.40
CA SER A 16 3.81 12.64 -2.30
C SER A 16 3.11 11.66 -3.26
N PRO A 17 2.05 12.10 -3.97
CA PRO A 17 1.43 11.31 -5.03
C PRO A 17 2.39 10.91 -6.16
N GLU A 18 3.35 11.77 -6.51
CA GLU A 18 4.37 11.51 -7.52
C GLU A 18 5.33 10.41 -7.05
N ALA A 19 5.76 10.47 -5.79
CA ALA A 19 6.61 9.44 -5.20
C ALA A 19 5.90 8.09 -5.14
N PHE A 20 4.60 8.09 -4.80
CA PHE A 20 3.75 6.90 -4.82
C PHE A 20 3.69 6.26 -6.21
N ARG A 21 3.37 7.04 -7.25
CA ARG A 21 3.33 6.57 -8.65
C ARG A 21 4.69 6.06 -9.12
N ALA A 22 5.77 6.81 -8.87
CA ALA A 22 7.12 6.43 -9.27
C ALA A 22 7.58 5.13 -8.60
N ALA A 23 7.26 4.94 -7.31
CA ALA A 23 7.57 3.70 -6.59
C ALA A 23 6.79 2.51 -7.17
N ARG A 24 5.49 2.71 -7.44
CA ARG A 24 4.63 1.69 -8.07
C ARG A 24 5.20 1.24 -9.42
N ASP A 25 5.48 2.18 -10.32
CA ASP A 25 5.99 1.86 -11.65
C ASP A 25 7.32 1.11 -11.57
N ARG A 26 8.21 1.52 -10.64
CA ARG A 26 9.50 0.87 -10.40
C ARG A 26 9.37 -0.57 -9.90
N LEU A 27 8.39 -0.84 -9.04
CA LEU A 27 8.13 -2.16 -8.44
C LEU A 27 7.43 -3.10 -9.43
N VAL A 28 6.46 -2.60 -10.20
CA VAL A 28 5.81 -3.34 -11.29
C VAL A 28 6.83 -3.72 -12.36
N ALA A 29 7.68 -2.79 -12.80
CA ALA A 29 8.72 -3.06 -13.79
C ALA A 29 9.74 -4.12 -13.33
N ARG A 30 9.86 -4.36 -12.01
CA ARG A 30 10.71 -5.42 -11.43
C ARG A 30 9.95 -6.71 -11.14
N GLY A 31 8.65 -6.79 -11.44
CA GLY A 31 7.80 -7.93 -11.10
C GLY A 31 7.57 -8.12 -9.60
N MET A 32 7.76 -7.06 -8.80
CA MET A 32 7.62 -7.09 -7.34
C MET A 32 6.23 -6.69 -6.86
N SER A 33 5.37 -6.20 -7.77
CA SER A 33 3.99 -5.79 -7.51
C SER A 33 3.17 -6.02 -8.78
N ASP A 34 1.88 -6.31 -8.64
CA ASP A 34 0.91 -6.32 -9.74
C ASP A 34 0.41 -4.91 -10.09
N GLY A 35 0.73 -3.93 -9.23
CA GLY A 35 0.34 -2.54 -9.38
C GLY A 35 -1.13 -2.27 -9.07
N THR A 36 -1.89 -3.21 -8.52
CA THR A 36 -3.28 -2.94 -8.13
C THR A 36 -3.26 -1.95 -6.97
N VAL A 37 -3.93 -0.80 -7.14
CA VAL A 37 -4.09 0.18 -6.08
C VAL A 37 -5.42 -0.05 -5.40
N GLU A 38 -5.41 -0.12 -4.09
CA GLU A 38 -6.59 -0.24 -3.24
C GLU A 38 -6.94 1.12 -2.65
N ASP A 39 -8.24 1.41 -2.60
CA ASP A 39 -8.84 2.51 -1.87
C ASP A 39 -9.29 2.01 -0.50
N LEU A 40 -8.80 2.67 0.55
CA LEU A 40 -9.15 2.42 1.94
C LEU A 40 -9.79 3.66 2.60
N GLY A 41 -10.28 4.62 1.80
CA GLY A 41 -10.87 5.88 2.26
C GLY A 41 -9.83 6.98 2.42
N ALA A 42 -9.25 7.09 3.62
CA ALA A 42 -8.27 8.14 3.93
C ALA A 42 -6.89 7.92 3.28
N PHE A 43 -6.65 6.76 2.70
CA PHE A 43 -5.42 6.46 2.00
C PHE A 43 -5.64 5.45 0.89
N HIS A 44 -4.83 5.57 -0.15
CA HIS A 44 -4.68 4.56 -1.18
C HIS A 44 -3.42 3.74 -0.92
N SER A 45 -3.40 2.48 -1.30
CA SER A 45 -2.21 1.65 -1.13
C SER A 45 -2.00 0.66 -2.26
N PHE A 46 -0.79 0.12 -2.38
CA PHE A 46 -0.54 -1.08 -3.18
C PHE A 46 0.47 -1.99 -2.49
N TRP A 47 0.39 -3.28 -2.81
CA TRP A 47 1.23 -4.31 -2.24
C TRP A 47 2.48 -4.56 -3.07
N PHE A 48 3.58 -4.90 -2.41
CA PHE A 48 4.78 -5.42 -3.04
C PHE A 48 5.40 -6.55 -2.22
N ARG A 49 6.30 -7.31 -2.86
CA ARG A 49 7.16 -8.29 -2.18
C ARG A 49 8.61 -7.87 -2.33
N ASP A 50 9.35 -7.89 -1.23
CA ASP A 50 10.79 -7.61 -1.28
C ASP A 50 11.60 -8.86 -1.67
N PRO A 51 12.92 -8.75 -1.90
CA PRO A 51 13.77 -9.88 -2.27
C PRO A 51 13.85 -11.00 -1.22
N ASP A 52 13.61 -10.69 0.06
CA ASP A 52 13.64 -11.66 1.17
C ASP A 52 12.27 -12.35 1.37
N GLY A 53 11.25 -11.92 0.61
CA GLY A 53 9.91 -12.48 0.63
C GLY A 53 8.94 -11.76 1.56
N MET A 54 9.33 -10.68 2.23
CA MET A 54 8.45 -9.87 3.06
C MET A 54 7.35 -9.23 2.21
N ARG A 55 6.11 -9.27 2.69
CA ARG A 55 5.02 -8.46 2.13
C ARG A 55 5.17 -7.04 2.67
N GLY A 56 5.25 -6.07 1.78
CA GLY A 56 5.23 -4.66 2.11
C GLY A 56 4.02 -3.98 1.49
N GLU A 57 3.57 -2.92 2.13
CA GLU A 57 2.53 -2.04 1.62
C GLU A 57 3.11 -0.64 1.45
N LEU A 58 2.76 0.04 0.37
CA LEU A 58 3.10 1.44 0.17
C LEU A 58 1.79 2.23 0.16
N THR A 59 1.69 3.27 0.99
CA THR A 59 0.45 4.04 1.22
C THR A 59 0.60 5.49 0.78
N LEU A 60 -0.48 6.09 0.30
CA LEU A 60 -0.61 7.52 0.03
C LEU A 60 -1.78 8.04 0.86
N ILE A 61 -1.51 8.89 1.84
CA ILE A 61 -2.56 9.55 2.62
C ILE A 61 -3.26 10.57 1.71
N THR A 62 -4.55 10.38 1.48
CA THR A 62 -5.42 11.24 0.68
C THR A 62 -6.24 12.19 1.56
N ASP A 63 -6.53 11.79 2.80
CA ASP A 63 -7.12 12.64 3.84
C ASP A 63 -6.28 12.59 5.13
N PRO A 64 -5.59 13.67 5.53
CA PRO A 64 -4.76 13.69 6.72
C PRO A 64 -5.54 13.54 8.03
N GLU A 65 -6.86 13.78 8.02
CA GLU A 65 -7.73 13.59 9.18
C GLU A 65 -8.16 12.14 9.38
N LEU A 66 -7.73 11.22 8.50
CA LEU A 66 -7.99 9.78 8.57
C LEU A 66 -9.48 9.40 8.66
N ARG A 67 -10.34 10.14 7.95
CA ARG A 67 -11.78 9.89 7.93
C ARG A 67 -12.15 8.79 6.92
N ASP A 68 -13.34 8.21 7.13
CA ASP A 68 -13.98 7.27 6.21
C ASP A 68 -13.13 6.03 5.85
N ILE A 69 -12.26 5.59 6.77
CA ILE A 69 -11.50 4.34 6.60
C ILE A 69 -12.48 3.18 6.41
N HIS A 70 -12.27 2.40 5.35
CA HIS A 70 -13.11 1.25 5.02
C HIS A 70 -12.29 0.06 4.52
N GLU A 71 -12.98 -1.05 4.26
CA GLU A 71 -12.39 -2.25 3.66
C GLU A 71 -11.73 -1.94 2.30
N PRO A 72 -10.62 -2.61 1.93
CA PRO A 72 -9.96 -2.36 0.66
C PRO A 72 -10.90 -2.59 -0.53
N ARG A 73 -10.89 -1.64 -1.47
CA ARG A 73 -11.61 -1.73 -2.74
C ARG A 73 -10.64 -1.41 -3.87
N PRO A 74 -10.70 -2.08 -5.03
CA PRO A 74 -9.89 -1.66 -6.17
C PRO A 74 -10.15 -0.18 -6.48
N LEU A 75 -9.09 0.63 -6.54
CA LEU A 75 -9.18 2.02 -6.95
C LEU A 75 -9.45 2.04 -8.46
N VAL A 76 -10.71 2.18 -8.84
CA VAL A 76 -11.11 2.32 -10.24
C VAL A 76 -10.83 3.76 -10.65
N ALA A 77 -9.95 3.95 -11.64
CA ALA A 77 -9.78 5.27 -12.25
C ALA A 77 -11.13 5.71 -12.85
N GLY A 78 -11.69 6.79 -12.32
CA GLY A 78 -12.83 7.49 -12.93
C GLY A 78 -12.45 8.17 -14.24
#